data_AF-A0A1H3ECU7-F1
#
_entry.id   AF-A0A1H3ECU7-F1
#
_cell.length_a   1.000
_cell.length_b   1.000
_cell.length_c   1.000
_cell.angle_alpha   90.00
_cell.angle_beta   90.00
_cell.angle_gamma   90.00
#
_symmetry.space_group_name_H-M   'P 1'
#
loop_
_entity.id
_entity.type
_entity.pdbx_description
1 polymer ?
#
loop_
_entity_poly.entity_id
_entity_poly.type
_entity_poly.pdbx_seq_one_letter_code
_entity_poly.pdbx_strand_id
1 'polypeptide(L)'
;MELHCEGCAGCCLDWRPIAEAPSAHEHRGPGDPLDDVYNFVPLTRDEVAQFVERGLGDVLRPRLWRVDEDTSSVVVDGVRLAAIDGRPAFFVGLRKTPKPVAPFGTEERWLDTCAFLDPETLQCRIHGGDLYPDECATYPSRNLDLDVESECERVEREFGGDRLLDDEPEGDNGPLLGPQAIGAKVFAYPQPEELSGIVARLEAGALTDTDRAAFVGVAAGSHPGSLAIDEERAAKATADVLDADSWAGHVLAEWRDAAGAVGDRVDDAPAADDVAVARGAPETPGWDAVGEE
;
A
#
# COMPACT_ATOMS: atom_id res chain seq x y z
N MET A 1 -9.49 -8.43 20.08
CA MET A 1 -9.70 -7.27 19.21
C MET A 1 -10.71 -7.67 18.17
N GLU A 2 -11.77 -6.89 18.03
CA GLU A 2 -12.73 -7.06 16.94
C GLU A 2 -12.10 -6.54 15.65
N LEU A 3 -12.39 -7.23 14.55
CA LEU A 3 -11.96 -6.85 13.21
C LEU A 3 -13.25 -6.62 12.43
N HIS A 4 -13.38 -5.44 11.84
CA HIS A 4 -14.45 -5.12 10.89
C HIS A 4 -13.76 -4.83 9.55
N CYS A 5 -14.15 -5.50 8.45
CA CYS A 5 -13.59 -5.14 7.14
C CYS A 5 -14.12 -3.78 6.69
N GLU A 6 -15.29 -3.38 7.16
CA GLU A 6 -15.74 -2.00 7.12
C GLU A 6 -14.77 -1.13 7.92
N GLY A 7 -13.91 -0.38 7.23
CA GLY A 7 -12.98 0.54 7.88
C GLY A 7 -11.59 -0.01 8.23
N CYS A 8 -11.08 -0.99 7.46
CA CYS A 8 -9.66 -1.07 7.00
C CYS A 8 -8.83 -2.32 7.40
N ALA A 9 -9.28 -3.16 8.34
CA ALA A 9 -8.35 -4.13 8.95
C ALA A 9 -7.97 -5.34 8.06
N GLY A 10 -8.88 -5.81 7.20
CA GLY A 10 -8.64 -7.00 6.36
C GLY A 10 -7.58 -6.81 5.27
N CYS A 11 -7.62 -5.69 4.54
CA CYS A 11 -6.69 -5.42 3.43
C CYS A 11 -5.33 -4.85 3.91
N CYS A 12 -5.28 -4.26 5.11
CA CYS A 12 -4.06 -3.61 5.60
C CYS A 12 -3.01 -4.56 6.15
N LEU A 13 -3.40 -5.73 6.63
CA LEU A 13 -2.54 -6.73 7.27
C LEU A 13 -2.00 -7.76 6.27
N ASP A 14 -0.74 -8.16 6.41
CA ASP A 14 -0.21 -9.38 5.81
C ASP A 14 -0.55 -10.60 6.67
N TRP A 15 -1.48 -11.40 6.17
CA TRP A 15 -1.99 -12.59 6.84
C TRP A 15 -1.11 -13.82 6.65
N ARG A 16 -0.22 -13.84 5.65
CA ARG A 16 0.57 -15.01 5.25
C ARG A 16 1.39 -15.62 6.40
N PRO A 17 2.01 -14.84 7.31
CA PRO A 17 2.81 -15.41 8.40
C PRO A 17 2.01 -16.21 9.44
N ILE A 18 0.69 -16.00 9.52
CA ILE A 18 -0.19 -16.65 10.49
C ILE A 18 -1.23 -17.58 9.84
N ALA A 19 -1.33 -17.55 8.52
CA ALA A 19 -2.18 -18.43 7.73
C ALA A 19 -1.59 -19.84 7.61
N GLU A 20 -2.43 -20.85 7.76
CA GLU A 20 -2.09 -22.24 7.43
C GLU A 20 -2.09 -22.45 5.91
N ALA A 21 -2.97 -21.75 5.19
CA ALA A 21 -3.07 -21.82 3.74
C ALA A 21 -2.12 -20.80 3.07
N PRO A 22 -1.25 -21.22 2.14
CA PRO A 22 -0.43 -20.28 1.40
C PRO A 22 -1.31 -19.37 0.53
N SER A 23 -1.09 -18.07 0.61
CA SER A 23 -1.74 -17.08 -0.26
C SER A 23 -0.76 -16.55 -1.29
N ALA A 24 -1.13 -16.70 -2.56
CA ALA A 24 -0.46 -16.06 -3.70
C ALA A 24 -1.38 -15.03 -4.36
N HIS A 25 -2.29 -14.40 -3.59
CA HIS A 25 -3.37 -13.54 -4.11
C HIS A 25 -2.88 -12.48 -5.11
N GLU A 26 -1.75 -11.83 -4.81
CA GLU A 26 -1.19 -10.76 -5.63
C GLU A 26 -0.28 -11.22 -6.78
N HIS A 27 0.09 -12.50 -6.80
CA HIS A 27 0.91 -13.11 -7.86
C HIS A 27 0.02 -13.78 -8.93
N ARG A 28 -1.26 -13.41 -8.98
CA ARG A 28 -2.24 -13.90 -9.96
C ARG A 28 -2.27 -12.94 -11.15
N GLY A 29 -1.45 -13.20 -12.18
CA GLY A 29 -1.43 -12.39 -13.39
C GLY A 29 -0.25 -12.71 -14.31
N PRO A 30 -0.14 -12.04 -15.46
CA PRO A 30 0.97 -12.23 -16.39
C PRO A 30 2.30 -11.61 -15.90
N GLY A 31 2.24 -10.79 -14.84
CA GLY A 31 3.40 -10.15 -14.23
C GLY A 31 3.53 -10.50 -12.76
N ASP A 32 4.77 -10.69 -12.33
CA ASP A 32 5.15 -11.01 -10.96
C ASP A 32 5.69 -9.74 -10.27
N PRO A 33 5.05 -9.22 -9.22
CA PRO A 33 5.55 -8.06 -8.49
C PRO A 33 7.00 -8.25 -8.05
N LEU A 34 7.84 -7.22 -8.19
CA LEU A 34 9.22 -7.27 -7.72
C LEU A 34 9.35 -7.13 -6.21
N ASP A 35 8.32 -6.60 -5.56
CA ASP A 35 8.25 -6.51 -4.10
C ASP A 35 7.30 -7.55 -3.51
N ASP A 36 7.44 -7.79 -2.21
CA ASP A 36 6.64 -8.77 -1.48
C ASP A 36 5.56 -8.11 -0.59
N VAL A 37 5.12 -6.89 -0.92
CA VAL A 37 4.13 -6.15 -0.12
C VAL A 37 2.74 -6.77 -0.30
N TYR A 38 2.23 -7.47 0.71
CA TYR A 38 0.89 -8.04 0.64
C TYR A 38 -0.22 -6.99 0.50
N ASN A 39 -1.27 -7.25 -0.28
CA ASN A 39 -2.43 -6.36 -0.47
C ASN A 39 -2.01 -4.90 -0.69
N PHE A 40 -1.27 -4.66 -1.77
CA PHE A 40 -0.80 -3.35 -2.16
C PHE A 40 -1.96 -2.44 -2.51
N VAL A 41 -1.92 -1.21 -1.99
CA VAL A 41 -2.96 -0.19 -2.20
C VAL A 41 -2.46 0.79 -3.27
N PRO A 42 -2.76 0.56 -4.57
CA PRO A 42 -2.35 1.48 -5.63
C PRO A 42 -3.17 2.77 -5.58
N LEU A 43 -2.49 3.90 -5.57
CA LEU A 43 -3.07 5.23 -5.59
C LEU A 43 -3.16 5.76 -7.02
N THR A 44 -4.17 6.58 -7.25
CA THR A 44 -4.28 7.42 -8.43
C THR A 44 -3.27 8.57 -8.38
N ARG A 45 -3.03 9.20 -9.53
CA ARG A 45 -2.15 10.36 -9.67
C ARG A 45 -2.57 11.52 -8.76
N ASP A 46 -3.88 11.73 -8.61
CA ASP A 46 -4.41 12.82 -7.81
C ASP A 46 -4.25 12.54 -6.32
N GLU A 47 -4.51 11.30 -5.87
CA GLU A 47 -4.18 10.86 -4.50
C GLU A 47 -2.67 11.00 -4.23
N VAL A 48 -1.80 10.52 -5.13
CA VAL A 48 -0.34 10.67 -4.98
C VAL A 48 0.04 12.15 -4.82
N ALA A 49 -0.48 13.04 -5.67
CA ALA A 49 -0.21 14.47 -5.58
C ALA A 49 -0.72 15.07 -4.26
N GLN A 50 -1.89 14.64 -3.78
CA GLN A 50 -2.47 15.10 -2.53
C GLN A 50 -1.65 14.63 -1.31
N PHE A 51 -1.19 13.38 -1.28
CA PHE A 51 -0.27 12.88 -0.25
C PHE A 51 1.02 13.73 -0.20
N VAL A 52 1.61 14.04 -1.36
CA VAL A 52 2.80 14.90 -1.44
C VAL A 52 2.51 16.32 -0.95
N GLU A 53 1.40 16.93 -1.41
CA GLU A 53 1.01 18.29 -0.99
C GLU A 53 0.76 18.40 0.52
N ARG A 54 0.24 17.34 1.14
CA ARG A 54 0.03 17.25 2.59
C ARG A 54 1.27 16.84 3.38
N GLY A 55 2.43 16.72 2.73
CA GLY A 55 3.70 16.39 3.37
C GLY A 55 3.81 14.93 3.80
N LEU A 56 3.01 14.02 3.23
CA LEU A 56 2.98 12.58 3.51
C LEU A 56 3.60 11.77 2.35
N GLY A 57 4.41 12.41 1.49
CA GLY A 57 5.06 11.73 0.37
C GLY A 57 6.00 10.59 0.78
N ASP A 58 6.53 10.64 1.99
CA ASP A 58 7.41 9.64 2.59
C ASP A 58 6.71 8.29 2.87
N VAL A 59 5.37 8.24 2.94
CA VAL A 59 4.61 6.99 3.10
C VAL A 59 4.37 6.23 1.80
N LEU A 60 4.83 6.77 0.67
CA LEU A 60 4.57 6.23 -0.66
C LEU A 60 5.73 5.34 -1.13
N ARG A 61 5.41 4.33 -1.96
CA ARG A 61 6.38 3.44 -2.59
C ARG A 61 5.95 3.01 -3.99
N PRO A 62 6.91 2.70 -4.88
CA PRO A 62 6.62 2.13 -6.19
C PRO A 62 6.41 0.61 -6.12
N ARG A 63 5.68 0.07 -7.09
CA ARG A 63 5.65 -1.35 -7.44
C ARG A 63 5.90 -1.53 -8.93
N LEU A 64 6.78 -2.46 -9.29
CA LEU A 64 7.06 -2.88 -10.66
C LEU A 64 6.83 -4.39 -10.79
N TRP A 65 6.72 -4.89 -12.03
CA TRP A 65 6.50 -6.31 -12.31
C TRP A 65 7.55 -6.87 -13.25
N ARG A 66 8.05 -8.05 -12.90
CA ARG A 66 8.73 -8.95 -13.82
C ARG A 66 7.70 -9.59 -14.74
N VAL A 67 8.01 -9.70 -16.03
CA VAL A 67 7.14 -10.34 -17.02
C VAL A 67 7.89 -11.35 -17.86
N ASP A 68 7.15 -12.19 -18.58
CA ASP A 68 7.69 -13.13 -19.56
C ASP A 68 8.12 -12.45 -20.87
N GLU A 69 8.66 -13.24 -21.80
CA GLU A 69 9.16 -12.74 -23.09
C GLU A 69 8.05 -12.31 -24.05
N ASP A 70 6.84 -12.79 -23.85
CA ASP A 70 5.69 -12.53 -24.71
C ASP A 70 4.98 -11.21 -24.34
N THR A 71 5.31 -10.64 -23.17
CA THR A 71 4.78 -9.37 -22.69
C THR A 71 5.68 -8.19 -23.08
N SER A 72 5.06 -7.07 -23.46
CA SER A 72 5.75 -5.79 -23.72
C SER A 72 6.62 -5.41 -22.52
N SER A 73 7.93 -5.30 -22.76
CA SER A 73 8.91 -5.21 -21.68
C SER A 73 10.18 -4.44 -22.06
N VAL A 74 10.91 -4.03 -21.02
CA VAL A 74 12.29 -3.56 -21.11
C VAL A 74 13.17 -4.34 -20.15
N VAL A 75 14.47 -4.43 -20.45
CA VAL A 75 15.42 -5.13 -19.58
C VAL A 75 16.28 -4.11 -18.85
N VAL A 76 16.24 -4.16 -17.52
CA VAL A 76 17.08 -3.36 -16.62
C VAL A 76 17.82 -4.32 -15.69
N ASP A 77 19.15 -4.24 -15.66
CA ASP A 77 20.01 -5.13 -14.86
C ASP A 77 19.73 -6.63 -15.03
N GLY A 78 19.29 -7.04 -16.22
CA GLY A 78 18.93 -8.43 -16.52
C GLY A 78 17.53 -8.85 -16.06
N VAL A 79 16.77 -7.95 -15.44
CA VAL A 79 15.36 -8.16 -15.08
C VAL A 79 14.47 -7.61 -16.20
N ARG A 80 13.56 -8.46 -16.71
CA ARG A 80 12.57 -8.08 -17.71
C ARG A 80 11.36 -7.44 -17.04
N LEU A 81 11.26 -6.13 -17.12
CA LEU A 81 10.20 -5.33 -16.51
C LEU A 81 9.04 -5.11 -17.50
N ALA A 82 7.81 -5.17 -17.00
CA ALA A 82 6.63 -4.72 -17.76
C ALA A 82 6.85 -3.29 -18.28
N ALA A 83 6.48 -3.01 -19.53
CA ALA A 83 6.73 -1.71 -20.13
C ALA A 83 5.60 -1.22 -21.05
N ILE A 84 5.41 0.10 -21.06
CA ILE A 84 4.52 0.81 -21.97
C ILE A 84 5.39 1.71 -22.85
N ASP A 85 5.38 1.47 -24.17
CA ASP A 85 6.17 2.26 -25.14
C ASP A 85 7.68 2.36 -24.76
N GLY A 86 8.26 1.24 -24.34
CA GLY A 86 9.67 1.16 -23.94
C GLY A 86 9.99 1.82 -22.58
N ARG A 87 8.98 2.15 -21.78
CA ARG A 87 9.14 2.73 -20.43
C ARG A 87 8.65 1.77 -19.35
N PRO A 88 9.44 1.50 -18.27
CA PRO A 88 9.02 0.63 -17.18
C PRO A 88 7.68 1.07 -16.59
N ALA A 89 6.72 0.14 -16.57
CA ALA A 89 5.41 0.37 -15.98
C ALA A 89 5.47 0.19 -14.45
N PHE A 90 4.81 1.08 -13.71
CA PHE A 90 4.79 1.01 -12.25
C PHE A 90 3.48 1.53 -11.64
N PHE A 91 3.19 1.11 -10.42
CA PHE A 91 2.22 1.77 -9.53
C PHE A 91 2.95 2.55 -8.44
N VAL A 92 2.26 3.52 -7.85
CA VAL A 92 2.60 4.09 -6.56
C VAL A 92 1.50 3.73 -5.57
N GLY A 93 1.89 3.38 -4.35
CA GLY A 93 0.96 2.96 -3.32
C GLY A 93 1.54 3.14 -1.93
N LEU A 94 0.81 2.67 -0.92
CA LEU A 94 1.17 2.84 0.48
C LEU A 94 2.27 1.88 0.92
N ARG A 95 3.18 2.38 1.76
CA ARG A 95 4.19 1.58 2.46
C ARG A 95 3.54 0.74 3.56
N LYS A 96 4.16 -0.42 3.79
CA LYS A 96 3.90 -1.28 4.94
C LYS A 96 5.15 -1.43 5.80
N THR A 97 4.94 -1.73 7.08
CA THR A 97 6.00 -2.08 8.03
C THR A 97 5.44 -3.06 9.06
N PRO A 98 6.29 -3.90 9.69
CA PRO A 98 5.81 -4.77 10.74
C PRO A 98 5.31 -3.97 11.93
N LYS A 99 4.12 -4.28 12.44
CA LYS A 99 3.54 -3.72 13.67
C LYS A 99 3.07 -4.86 14.59
N PRO A 100 2.99 -4.63 15.91
CA PRO A 100 2.60 -5.65 16.87
C PRO A 100 1.07 -5.77 16.85
N VAL A 101 0.52 -6.77 16.15
CA VAL A 101 -0.93 -6.93 16.00
C VAL A 101 -1.38 -8.31 16.46
N ALA A 102 -2.57 -8.37 17.05
CA ALA A 102 -3.22 -9.59 17.52
C ALA A 102 -4.62 -9.76 16.87
N PRO A 103 -4.69 -9.98 15.55
CA PRO A 103 -5.96 -10.12 14.85
C PRO A 103 -6.76 -11.32 15.38
N PHE A 104 -8.10 -11.26 15.38
CA PHE A 104 -9.00 -12.36 15.80
C PHE A 104 -8.72 -12.96 17.19
N GLY A 105 -8.17 -12.17 18.12
CA GLY A 105 -7.82 -12.68 19.46
C GLY A 105 -6.68 -13.70 19.44
N THR A 106 -5.90 -13.73 18.35
CA THR A 106 -4.63 -14.45 18.30
C THR A 106 -3.59 -13.79 19.20
N GLU A 107 -2.46 -14.47 19.41
CA GLU A 107 -1.32 -13.88 20.11
C GLU A 107 -0.70 -12.76 19.27
N GLU A 108 -0.22 -11.73 19.93
CA GLU A 108 0.40 -10.58 19.28
C GLU A 108 1.67 -10.99 18.53
N ARG A 109 1.74 -10.60 17.26
CA ARG A 109 2.84 -10.92 16.33
C ARG A 109 3.23 -9.70 15.51
N TRP A 110 4.48 -9.70 15.06
CA TRP A 110 4.97 -8.73 14.09
C TRP A 110 4.43 -9.06 12.70
N LEU A 111 3.40 -8.36 12.24
CA LEU A 111 2.86 -8.52 10.88
C LEU A 111 3.04 -7.24 10.08
N ASP A 112 3.34 -7.37 8.79
CA ASP A 112 3.39 -6.21 7.91
C ASP A 112 2.01 -5.56 7.80
N THR A 113 1.95 -4.26 8.09
CA THR A 113 0.71 -3.49 8.13
C THR A 113 0.85 -2.15 7.40
N CYS A 114 -0.25 -1.64 6.86
CA CYS A 114 -0.30 -0.29 6.27
C CYS A 114 0.20 0.78 7.25
N ALA A 115 0.88 1.82 6.72
CA ALA A 115 1.38 2.97 7.48
C ALA A 115 0.36 3.56 8.47
N PHE A 116 -0.92 3.62 8.07
CA PHE A 116 -1.99 4.27 8.83
C PHE A 116 -2.78 3.35 9.78
N LEU A 117 -2.53 2.03 9.76
CA LEU A 117 -3.21 1.10 10.66
C LEU A 117 -2.73 1.31 12.09
N ASP A 118 -3.65 1.48 13.01
CA ASP A 118 -3.38 1.43 14.43
C ASP A 118 -3.28 -0.03 14.90
N PRO A 119 -2.13 -0.47 15.45
CA PRO A 119 -1.99 -1.86 15.88
C PRO A 119 -2.84 -2.24 17.10
N GLU A 120 -3.23 -1.27 17.94
CA GLU A 120 -3.99 -1.53 19.17
C GLU A 120 -5.49 -1.63 18.92
N THR A 121 -6.03 -0.78 18.04
CA THR A 121 -7.47 -0.78 17.72
C THR A 121 -7.80 -1.48 16.41
N LEU A 122 -6.80 -1.70 15.55
CA LEU A 122 -6.95 -2.22 14.18
C LEU A 122 -7.80 -1.29 13.29
N GLN A 123 -7.92 -0.02 13.65
CA GLN A 123 -8.59 1.02 12.87
C GLN A 123 -7.59 1.81 12.03
N CYS A 124 -8.04 2.35 10.90
CA CYS A 124 -7.23 3.27 10.10
C CYS A 124 -7.32 4.69 10.63
N ARG A 125 -6.16 5.29 10.93
CA ARG A 125 -6.05 6.67 11.47
C ARG A 125 -6.52 7.76 10.51
N ILE A 126 -6.67 7.45 9.23
CA ILE A 126 -7.16 8.39 8.22
C ILE A 126 -8.53 7.98 7.65
N HIS A 127 -9.21 7.01 8.26
CA HIS A 127 -10.51 6.54 7.81
C HIS A 127 -11.53 7.70 7.74
N GLY A 128 -12.27 7.78 6.63
CA GLY A 128 -13.27 8.83 6.39
C GLY A 128 -12.70 10.24 6.21
N GLY A 129 -11.37 10.42 6.23
CA GLY A 129 -10.73 11.70 6.00
C GLY A 129 -10.43 11.96 4.52
N ASP A 130 -10.09 13.21 4.19
CA ASP A 130 -9.78 13.66 2.82
C ASP A 130 -8.63 12.91 2.11
N LEU A 131 -7.80 12.21 2.89
CA LEU A 131 -6.65 11.43 2.40
C LEU A 131 -6.92 9.92 2.41
N TYR A 132 -8.13 9.48 2.78
CA TYR A 132 -8.48 8.07 2.78
C TYR A 132 -8.52 7.57 1.33
N PRO A 133 -7.70 6.57 0.95
CA PRO A 133 -7.61 6.16 -0.45
C PRO A 133 -8.93 5.59 -0.99
N ASP A 134 -9.24 5.91 -2.24
CA ASP A 134 -10.41 5.38 -2.94
C ASP A 134 -10.38 3.84 -3.00
N GLU A 135 -9.19 3.26 -3.17
CA GLU A 135 -9.04 1.80 -3.16
C GLU A 135 -9.40 1.20 -1.79
N CYS A 136 -9.14 1.91 -0.70
CA CYS A 136 -9.52 1.47 0.64
C CYS A 136 -11.02 1.68 0.90
N ALA A 137 -11.60 2.77 0.39
CA ALA A 137 -13.03 3.07 0.54
C ALA A 137 -13.93 2.12 -0.24
N THR A 138 -13.48 1.64 -1.39
CA THR A 138 -14.27 0.77 -2.29
C THR A 138 -14.02 -0.73 -2.08
N TYR A 139 -13.18 -1.08 -1.12
CA TYR A 139 -12.86 -2.46 -0.80
C TYR A 139 -13.80 -3.00 0.29
N PRO A 140 -14.36 -4.22 0.17
CA PRO A 140 -14.18 -5.18 -0.93
C PRO A 140 -15.29 -5.12 -2.00
N SER A 141 -16.10 -4.05 -2.09
CA SER A 141 -17.24 -3.97 -3.05
C SER A 141 -16.87 -4.42 -4.45
N ARG A 142 -15.71 -3.98 -4.97
CA ARG A 142 -15.26 -4.37 -6.31
C ARG A 142 -15.04 -5.86 -6.50
N ASN A 143 -14.58 -6.58 -5.47
CA ASN A 143 -14.42 -8.02 -5.51
C ASN A 143 -15.81 -8.70 -5.60
N LEU A 144 -16.74 -8.22 -4.78
CA LEU A 144 -18.11 -8.71 -4.76
C LEU A 144 -18.84 -8.45 -6.09
N ASP A 145 -18.70 -7.25 -6.66
CA ASP A 145 -19.26 -6.86 -7.96
C ASP A 145 -18.75 -7.74 -9.11
N LEU A 146 -17.48 -8.16 -9.03
CA LEU A 146 -16.83 -9.00 -10.03
C LEU A 146 -17.03 -10.50 -9.77
N ASP A 147 -17.76 -10.88 -8.71
CA ASP A 147 -17.96 -12.26 -8.26
C ASP A 147 -16.61 -12.99 -8.08
N VAL A 148 -15.62 -12.28 -7.52
CA VAL A 148 -14.30 -12.81 -7.17
C VAL A 148 -14.11 -12.77 -5.67
N GLU A 149 -13.52 -13.82 -5.13
CA GLU A 149 -13.22 -13.91 -3.70
C GLU A 149 -12.37 -12.71 -3.23
N SER A 150 -12.85 -12.05 -2.19
CA SER A 150 -12.13 -11.02 -1.44
C SER A 150 -11.19 -11.63 -0.39
N GLU A 151 -10.20 -10.86 0.03
CA GLU A 151 -9.33 -11.27 1.15
C GLU A 151 -10.09 -11.35 2.47
N CYS A 152 -11.13 -10.53 2.66
CA CYS A 152 -12.04 -10.67 3.81
C CYS A 152 -12.66 -12.08 3.85
N GLU A 153 -13.27 -12.54 2.75
CA GLU A 153 -13.88 -13.87 2.68
C GLU A 153 -12.86 -15.01 2.87
N ARG A 154 -11.63 -14.83 2.37
CA ARG A 154 -10.55 -15.81 2.56
C ARG A 154 -10.14 -15.92 4.03
N VAL A 155 -9.91 -14.78 4.67
CA VAL A 155 -9.46 -14.67 6.07
C VAL A 155 -10.54 -15.17 7.02
N GLU A 156 -11.80 -14.80 6.80
CA GLU A 156 -12.95 -15.31 7.57
C GLU A 156 -13.01 -16.84 7.57
N ARG A 157 -12.78 -17.46 6.40
CA ARG A 157 -12.81 -18.91 6.27
C ARG A 157 -11.71 -19.60 7.07
N GLU A 158 -10.56 -18.95 7.19
CA GLU A 158 -9.36 -19.51 7.83
C GLU A 158 -9.37 -19.32 9.35
N PHE A 159 -9.73 -18.14 9.82
CA PHE A 159 -9.63 -17.79 11.24
C PHE A 159 -10.98 -17.75 11.97
N GLY A 160 -12.11 -17.72 11.25
CA GLY A 160 -13.46 -17.52 11.81
C GLY A 160 -13.69 -16.10 12.34
N GLY A 161 -14.94 -15.74 12.64
CA GLY A 161 -15.30 -14.43 13.19
C GLY A 161 -16.76 -14.04 12.94
N ASP A 162 -17.21 -12.96 13.58
CA ASP A 162 -18.39 -12.22 13.12
C ASP A 162 -18.10 -11.67 11.71
N ARG A 163 -19.15 -11.51 10.91
CA ARG A 163 -19.02 -11.24 9.47
C ARG A 163 -18.30 -9.91 9.26
N LEU A 164 -17.15 -9.92 8.57
CA LEU A 164 -16.37 -8.71 8.30
C LEU A 164 -17.11 -7.77 7.31
N LEU A 165 -18.11 -8.31 6.59
CA LEU A 165 -19.01 -7.62 5.68
C LEU A 165 -20.46 -7.72 6.16
N ASP A 166 -20.87 -6.85 7.07
CA ASP A 166 -22.27 -6.80 7.51
C ASP A 166 -23.18 -6.12 6.48
N ASP A 167 -22.67 -5.13 5.72
CA ASP A 167 -23.42 -4.36 4.71
C ASP A 167 -22.75 -4.33 3.31
N GLU A 168 -23.54 -3.99 2.29
CA GLU A 168 -23.08 -3.79 0.90
C GLU A 168 -22.34 -2.43 0.83
N PRO A 169 -21.02 -2.40 0.56
CA PRO A 169 -20.26 -1.17 0.79
C PRO A 169 -20.52 -0.11 -0.30
N GLU A 170 -20.72 1.13 0.12
CA GLU A 170 -21.05 2.26 -0.76
C GLU A 170 -19.81 2.82 -1.50
N GLY A 171 -19.97 3.16 -2.79
CA GLY A 171 -18.94 3.90 -3.56
C GLY A 171 -18.55 3.22 -4.86
N ASP A 172 -19.30 3.47 -5.94
CA ASP A 172 -18.92 3.01 -7.29
C ASP A 172 -18.15 4.11 -8.02
N ASN A 173 -16.83 4.09 -7.87
CA ASN A 173 -15.92 4.60 -8.89
C ASN A 173 -15.43 3.37 -9.66
N GLY A 174 -16.12 3.06 -10.77
CA GLY A 174 -15.84 1.88 -11.59
C GLY A 174 -14.36 1.74 -11.97
N PRO A 175 -13.88 0.51 -12.20
CA PRO A 175 -12.45 0.24 -12.30
C PRO A 175 -11.84 0.94 -13.53
N LEU A 176 -10.66 1.54 -13.36
CA LEU A 176 -9.90 2.15 -14.46
C LEU A 176 -9.29 1.05 -15.35
N LEU A 177 -10.13 0.42 -16.17
CA LEU A 177 -9.75 -0.61 -17.13
C LEU A 177 -9.68 0.01 -18.52
N GLY A 178 -8.49 0.42 -18.94
CA GLY A 178 -8.25 0.94 -20.29
C GLY A 178 -7.15 2.00 -20.39
N PRO A 179 -6.92 2.58 -21.58
CA PRO A 179 -5.86 3.58 -21.81
C PRO A 179 -5.93 4.79 -20.87
N GLN A 180 -7.10 5.12 -20.35
CA GLN A 180 -7.31 6.17 -19.36
C GLN A 180 -6.59 5.91 -18.03
N ALA A 181 -6.22 4.66 -17.72
CA ALA A 181 -5.44 4.32 -16.54
C ALA A 181 -3.98 4.79 -16.64
N ILE A 182 -3.47 4.97 -17.86
CA ILE A 182 -2.09 5.43 -18.09
C ILE A 182 -1.96 6.88 -17.62
N GLY A 183 -0.96 7.16 -16.79
CA GLY A 183 -0.74 8.47 -16.17
C GLY A 183 -1.78 8.85 -15.11
N ALA A 184 -2.80 8.03 -14.88
CA ALA A 184 -3.82 8.22 -13.85
C ALA A 184 -3.69 7.24 -12.69
N LYS A 185 -3.27 6.00 -12.94
CA LYS A 185 -3.04 4.95 -11.92
C LYS A 185 -1.86 4.05 -12.29
N VAL A 186 -1.72 3.71 -13.58
CA VAL A 186 -0.53 3.06 -14.14
C VAL A 186 0.41 4.13 -14.66
N PHE A 187 1.65 4.16 -14.16
CA PHE A 187 2.66 5.14 -14.57
C PHE A 187 3.76 4.48 -15.41
N ALA A 188 4.52 5.30 -16.13
CA ALA A 188 5.61 4.85 -16.98
C ALA A 188 6.87 5.67 -16.70
N TYR A 189 7.92 5.02 -16.18
CA TYR A 189 9.15 5.68 -15.78
C TYR A 189 9.92 6.16 -17.03
N PRO A 190 10.34 7.43 -17.12
CA PRO A 190 10.78 8.04 -18.38
C PRO A 190 12.06 7.43 -18.97
N GLN A 191 13.04 7.10 -18.14
CA GLN A 191 14.36 6.61 -18.55
C GLN A 191 14.68 5.26 -17.87
N PRO A 192 14.61 4.12 -18.58
CA PRO A 192 14.87 2.80 -17.99
C PRO A 192 16.27 2.67 -17.35
N GLU A 193 17.27 3.33 -17.91
CA GLU A 193 18.66 3.29 -17.46
C GLU A 193 18.87 3.89 -16.06
N GLU A 194 18.02 4.84 -15.65
CA GLU A 194 18.06 5.42 -14.30
C GLU A 194 17.62 4.42 -13.23
N LEU A 195 16.91 3.35 -13.62
CA LEU A 195 16.48 2.30 -12.70
C LEU A 195 17.60 1.30 -12.38
N SER A 196 18.79 1.43 -12.99
CA SER A 196 19.91 0.56 -12.69
C SER A 196 20.29 0.64 -11.20
N GLY A 197 20.41 -0.52 -10.56
CA GLY A 197 20.59 -0.70 -9.13
C GLY A 197 19.32 -0.49 -8.29
N ILE A 198 18.35 0.29 -8.76
CA ILE A 198 17.06 0.49 -8.08
C ILE A 198 16.23 -0.78 -8.11
N VAL A 199 16.21 -1.49 -9.24
CA VAL A 199 15.49 -2.76 -9.40
C VAL A 199 15.93 -3.79 -8.35
N ALA A 200 17.24 -3.99 -8.18
CA ALA A 200 17.77 -4.91 -7.18
C ALA A 200 17.43 -4.46 -5.74
N ARG A 201 17.43 -3.15 -5.46
CA ARG A 201 17.00 -2.62 -4.15
C ARG A 201 15.51 -2.81 -3.91
N LEU A 202 14.67 -2.67 -4.93
CA LEU A 202 13.23 -2.94 -4.84
C LEU A 202 12.99 -4.41 -4.46
N GLU A 203 13.65 -5.34 -5.16
CA GLU A 203 13.55 -6.78 -4.89
C GLU A 203 14.02 -7.15 -3.48
N ALA A 204 15.06 -6.48 -2.99
CA ALA A 204 15.57 -6.69 -1.64
C ALA A 204 14.77 -5.95 -0.55
N GLY A 205 13.69 -5.23 -0.89
CA GLY A 205 12.94 -4.41 0.07
C GLY A 205 13.74 -3.23 0.65
N ALA A 206 14.78 -2.78 -0.05
CA ALA A 206 15.80 -1.85 0.43
C ALA A 206 15.82 -0.53 -0.36
N LEU A 207 14.67 -0.09 -0.89
CA LEU A 207 14.57 1.20 -1.57
C LEU A 207 14.94 2.36 -0.65
N THR A 208 15.81 3.23 -1.14
CA THR A 208 16.15 4.49 -0.47
C THR A 208 15.05 5.52 -0.63
N ASP A 209 15.10 6.59 0.15
CA ASP A 209 14.15 7.70 0.04
C ASP A 209 14.24 8.38 -1.33
N THR A 210 15.46 8.51 -1.87
CA THR A 210 15.69 9.00 -3.24
C THR A 210 15.06 8.11 -4.30
N ASP A 211 15.18 6.79 -4.15
CA ASP A 211 14.55 5.87 -5.10
C ASP A 211 13.03 6.08 -5.10
N ARG A 212 12.40 6.12 -3.91
CA ARG A 212 10.94 6.31 -3.80
C ARG A 212 10.51 7.67 -4.33
N ALA A 213 11.21 8.74 -3.97
CA ALA A 213 10.89 10.11 -4.39
C ALA A 213 10.93 10.30 -5.90
N ALA A 214 11.81 9.59 -6.62
CA ALA A 214 11.85 9.63 -8.08
C ALA A 214 10.55 9.10 -8.70
N PHE A 215 10.08 7.92 -8.27
CA PHE A 215 8.82 7.35 -8.77
C PHE A 215 7.59 8.17 -8.37
N VAL A 216 7.55 8.65 -7.12
CA VAL A 216 6.46 9.49 -6.62
C VAL A 216 6.38 10.80 -7.41
N GLY A 217 7.53 11.42 -7.69
CA GLY A 217 7.60 12.63 -8.53
C GLY A 217 7.07 12.38 -9.95
N VAL A 218 7.52 11.30 -10.60
CA VAL A 218 7.02 10.91 -11.93
C VAL A 218 5.50 10.71 -11.91
N ALA A 219 4.97 9.99 -10.91
CA ALA A 219 3.54 9.77 -10.77
C ALA A 219 2.77 11.09 -10.59
N ALA A 220 3.20 11.95 -9.66
CA ALA A 220 2.59 13.26 -9.42
C ALA A 220 2.66 14.17 -10.66
N GLY A 221 3.72 14.10 -11.45
CA GLY A 221 3.90 14.86 -12.70
C GLY A 221 3.17 14.28 -13.91
N SER A 222 2.63 13.06 -13.84
CA SER A 222 2.02 12.38 -14.98
C SER A 222 0.70 13.01 -15.44
N HIS A 223 0.44 12.94 -16.75
CA HIS A 223 -0.82 13.38 -17.36
C HIS A 223 -1.75 12.19 -17.65
N PRO A 224 -2.96 12.15 -17.05
CA PRO A 224 -3.96 11.11 -17.31
C PRO A 224 -4.25 10.88 -18.80
N GLY A 225 -4.32 9.62 -19.20
CA GLY A 225 -4.52 9.17 -20.58
C GLY A 225 -3.28 9.29 -21.48
N SER A 226 -2.09 9.57 -20.94
CA SER A 226 -0.87 9.72 -21.74
C SER A 226 0.41 9.36 -20.97
N LEU A 227 1.52 9.22 -21.70
CA LEU A 227 2.87 9.06 -21.13
C LEU A 227 3.60 10.41 -20.93
N ALA A 228 2.90 11.54 -21.08
CA ALA A 228 3.49 12.85 -20.86
C ALA A 228 3.65 13.10 -19.35
N ILE A 229 4.77 13.72 -18.99
CA ILE A 229 5.12 14.08 -17.62
C ILE A 229 5.42 15.58 -17.62
N ASP A 230 4.78 16.31 -16.72
CA ASP A 230 5.15 17.68 -16.37
C ASP A 230 6.43 17.62 -15.52
N GLU A 231 7.58 17.89 -16.15
CA GLU A 231 8.91 17.76 -15.54
C GLU A 231 9.09 18.70 -14.34
N GLU A 232 8.53 19.91 -14.39
CA GLU A 232 8.62 20.87 -13.28
C GLU A 232 7.82 20.37 -12.08
N ARG A 233 6.60 19.86 -12.32
CA ARG A 233 5.77 19.25 -11.27
C ARG A 233 6.42 17.99 -10.70
N ALA A 234 6.99 17.14 -11.55
CA ALA A 234 7.68 15.93 -11.11
C ALA A 234 8.88 16.27 -10.23
N ALA A 235 9.73 17.21 -10.66
CA ALA A 235 10.89 17.66 -9.90
C ALA A 235 10.48 18.30 -8.56
N LYS A 236 9.44 19.13 -8.55
CA LYS A 236 8.88 19.70 -7.32
C LYS A 236 8.39 18.61 -6.37
N ALA A 237 7.60 17.67 -6.86
CA ALA A 237 7.06 16.58 -6.04
C ALA A 237 8.18 15.67 -5.49
N THR A 238 9.22 15.38 -6.28
CA THR A 238 10.40 14.65 -5.78
C THR A 238 11.09 15.41 -4.64
N ALA A 239 11.28 16.73 -4.76
CA ALA A 239 11.85 17.54 -3.69
C ALA A 239 10.95 17.54 -2.44
N ASP A 240 9.64 17.76 -2.61
CA ASP A 240 8.68 17.76 -1.51
C ASP A 240 8.63 16.40 -0.78
N VAL A 241 8.82 15.27 -1.48
CA VAL A 241 8.93 13.93 -0.87
C VAL A 241 10.22 13.75 -0.09
N LEU A 242 11.34 14.26 -0.60
CA LEU A 242 12.64 14.18 0.09
C LEU A 242 12.69 15.05 1.34
N ASP A 243 11.97 16.16 1.34
CA ASP A 243 11.84 17.08 2.46
C ASP A 243 10.70 16.68 3.43
N ALA A 244 9.92 15.64 3.09
CA ALA A 244 8.81 15.19 3.93
C ALA A 244 9.32 14.62 5.27
N ASP A 245 8.74 15.12 6.35
CA ASP A 245 9.04 14.72 7.73
C ASP A 245 7.72 14.43 8.45
N SER A 246 6.98 13.45 7.95
CA SER A 246 5.59 13.23 8.34
C SER A 246 5.48 12.36 9.58
N TRP A 247 4.41 12.55 10.37
CA TRP A 247 4.12 11.68 11.52
C TRP A 247 4.07 10.20 11.10
N ALA A 248 3.54 9.92 9.90
CA ALA A 248 3.39 8.56 9.39
C ALA A 248 4.73 7.98 8.91
N GLY A 249 5.62 8.82 8.36
CA GLY A 249 7.01 8.47 8.08
C GLY A 249 7.78 8.08 9.34
N HIS A 250 7.62 8.87 10.41
CA HIS A 250 8.19 8.54 11.73
C HIS A 250 7.64 7.24 12.28
N VAL A 251 6.32 7.04 12.25
CA VAL A 251 5.68 5.78 12.66
C VAL A 251 6.25 4.59 11.90
N LEU A 252 6.44 4.71 10.58
CA LEU A 252 7.05 3.66 9.77
C LEU A 252 8.50 3.36 10.14
N ALA A 253 9.27 4.37 10.58
CA ALA A 253 10.66 4.19 10.98
C ALA A 253 10.76 3.54 12.37
N GLU A 254 10.04 4.08 13.36
CA GLU A 254 10.02 3.59 14.73
C GLU A 254 9.57 2.12 14.81
N TRP A 255 8.51 1.76 14.08
CA TRP A 255 8.08 0.37 14.05
C TRP A 255 9.07 -0.56 13.36
N ARG A 256 9.73 -0.11 12.29
CA ARG A 256 10.78 -0.92 11.64
C ARG A 256 11.95 -1.18 12.57
N ASP A 257 12.33 -0.19 13.38
CA ASP A 257 13.45 -0.29 14.30
C ASP A 257 13.10 -1.15 15.54
N ALA A 258 11.85 -1.12 15.99
CA ALA A 258 11.36 -1.93 17.10
C ALA A 258 11.04 -3.38 16.70
N ALA A 259 10.68 -3.63 15.44
CA ALA A 259 10.14 -4.92 15.01
C ALA A 259 11.13 -6.09 15.14
N GLY A 260 10.59 -7.23 15.58
CA GLY A 260 11.22 -8.54 15.39
C GLY A 260 11.07 -9.06 13.96
N ALA A 261 11.39 -10.35 13.75
CA ALA A 261 11.13 -10.95 12.44
C ALA A 261 9.62 -11.08 12.19
N VAL A 262 9.19 -10.88 10.94
CA VAL A 262 7.79 -10.99 10.55
C VAL A 262 7.25 -12.39 10.89
N GLY A 263 6.11 -12.44 11.57
CA GLY A 263 5.47 -13.66 12.06
C GLY A 263 5.88 -14.07 13.47
N ASP A 264 7.00 -13.56 13.99
CA ASP A 264 7.43 -13.86 15.36
C ASP A 264 6.45 -13.26 16.37
N ARG A 265 6.36 -13.92 17.53
CA ARG A 265 5.61 -13.41 18.68
C ARG A 265 6.27 -12.13 19.20
N VAL A 266 5.44 -11.19 19.62
CA VAL A 266 5.91 -9.97 20.28
C VAL A 266 6.24 -10.28 21.74
N ASP A 267 7.50 -10.03 22.13
CA ASP A 267 7.94 -10.14 23.52
C ASP A 267 7.88 -8.79 24.25
N ASP A 268 8.24 -7.71 23.55
CA ASP A 268 8.23 -6.33 24.03
C ASP A 268 7.99 -5.41 22.83
N ALA A 269 7.15 -4.39 23.00
CA ALA A 269 6.85 -3.39 21.99
C ALA A 269 6.51 -2.04 22.65
N PRO A 270 6.91 -0.91 22.05
CA PRO A 270 6.47 0.40 22.51
C PRO A 270 4.94 0.53 22.39
N ALA A 271 4.33 1.36 23.24
CA ALA A 271 2.90 1.66 23.13
C ALA A 271 2.60 2.37 21.80
N ALA A 272 1.48 2.04 21.16
CA ALA A 272 1.16 2.57 19.83
C ALA A 272 0.99 4.08 19.84
N ASP A 273 0.43 4.63 20.92
CA ASP A 273 0.28 6.08 21.09
C ASP A 273 1.62 6.81 21.27
N ASP A 274 2.58 6.18 21.95
CA ASP A 274 3.94 6.72 22.06
C ASP A 274 4.64 6.74 20.71
N VAL A 275 4.35 5.79 19.82
CA VAL A 275 4.89 5.75 18.45
C VAL A 275 4.16 6.75 17.53
N ALA A 276 2.84 6.83 17.61
CA ALA A 276 2.01 7.55 16.65
C ALA A 276 1.41 8.86 17.19
N VAL A 277 0.55 8.83 18.21
CA VAL A 277 -0.20 10.00 18.70
C VAL A 277 0.73 11.09 19.23
N ALA A 278 1.78 10.70 19.98
CA ALA A 278 2.80 11.62 20.47
C ALA A 278 3.54 12.38 19.35
N ARG A 279 3.48 11.88 18.10
CA ARG A 279 4.06 12.49 16.89
C ARG A 279 3.03 13.18 16.00
N GLY A 280 1.78 13.31 16.45
CA GLY A 280 0.72 14.03 15.74
C GLY A 280 -0.19 13.14 14.87
N ALA A 281 -0.12 11.82 15.03
CA ALA A 281 -1.09 10.93 14.39
C ALA A 281 -2.50 11.14 14.98
N PRO A 282 -3.57 11.06 14.18
CA PRO A 282 -4.94 11.03 14.69
C PRO A 282 -5.16 9.84 15.62
N GLU A 283 -5.87 10.06 16.72
CA GLU A 283 -6.29 8.98 17.64
C GLU A 283 -7.29 8.03 16.96
N THR A 284 -7.38 6.80 17.45
CA THR A 284 -8.41 5.85 17.03
C THR A 284 -9.29 5.51 18.25
N PRO A 285 -10.63 5.59 18.12
CA PRO A 285 -11.52 5.47 19.28
C PRO A 285 -11.79 4.01 19.72
N GLY A 286 -11.39 3.01 18.94
CA GLY A 286 -11.78 1.61 19.11
C GLY A 286 -13.19 1.32 18.55
N TRP A 287 -13.52 0.04 18.38
CA TRP A 287 -14.77 -0.39 17.72
C TRP A 287 -16.01 -0.22 18.61
N ASP A 288 -15.88 -0.35 19.93
CA ASP A 288 -16.98 -0.13 20.89
C ASP A 288 -17.59 1.28 20.78
N ALA A 289 -16.81 2.27 20.35
CA ALA A 289 -17.25 3.65 20.18
C ALA A 289 -17.93 3.93 18.83
N VAL A 290 -17.77 3.03 17.84
CA VAL A 290 -18.28 3.20 16.48
C VAL A 290 -19.64 2.50 16.30
N GLY A 291 -19.92 1.45 17.07
CA GLY A 291 -21.16 0.66 16.99
C GLY A 291 -22.41 1.24 17.68
N GLU A 292 -22.36 2.47 18.20
CA GLU A 292 -23.50 3.14 18.86
C GLU A 292 -24.31 4.10 17.95
N GLU A 293 -23.99 4.22 16.64
CA GLU A 293 -24.71 5.08 15.68
C GLU A 293 -25.76 4.34 14.82
#